data_AF-A0A7H4N6P3-F1
#
_entry.id   AF-A0A7H4N6P3-F1
#
_cell.length_a   1.000
_cell.length_b   1.000
_cell.length_c   1.000
_cell.angle_alpha   90.00
_cell.angle_beta   90.00
_cell.angle_gamma   90.00
#
_symmetry.space_group_name_H-M   'P 1'
#
loop_
_entity.id
_entity.type
_entity.pdbx_description
1 polymer ?
#
loop_
_entity_poly.entity_id
_entity_poly.type
_entity_poly.pdbx_seq_one_letter_code
_entity_poly.pdbx_strand_id
1 'polypeptide(L)'
;MIGLRLENFKNLTSFEVDFSLKSERQVIIGRNGVGKSNILESIAWIFRDLDLCEESDFEYAIKYRCRDHYVKVISKGKSSKKPRRKGTRRENIQRFKRSYWVIENAADIEDKSIEEIEKLFVELKETEFNRRNQAIKNESDVYQFRDERLLPDYVFGYYSGISARFNEAFETHERDYYSDQKDGEEMSLRTMFLAKPHHSQFSLLSFFAKQDEATAKFLLDEFDIESLSSVLFTLQEPYWSSSTKKSELEKQNKDRRFLGGWRKC
;
A
#
# COMPACT_ATOMS: atom_id res chain seq x y z
N MET A 1 -9.38 -11.05 12.75
CA MET A 1 -8.42 -10.77 13.84
C MET A 1 -7.10 -10.52 13.16
N ILE A 2 -6.32 -9.51 13.53
CA ILE A 2 -4.92 -9.45 13.05
C ILE A 2 -4.03 -9.93 14.18
N GLY A 3 -3.52 -11.16 14.10
CA GLY A 3 -2.53 -11.67 15.04
C GLY A 3 -1.14 -11.51 14.44
N LEU A 4 -0.21 -10.86 15.14
CA LEU A 4 1.16 -10.68 14.68
C LEU A 4 2.14 -11.19 15.74
N ARG A 5 3.04 -12.08 15.31
CA ARG A 5 4.17 -12.57 16.08
C ARG A 5 5.47 -12.28 15.34
N LEU A 6 6.43 -11.70 16.03
CA LEU A 6 7.77 -11.34 15.52
C LEU A 6 8.81 -12.02 16.40
N GLU A 7 9.65 -12.87 15.82
CA GLU A 7 10.69 -13.56 16.61
C GLU A 7 11.87 -12.63 16.89
N ASN A 8 12.37 -11.93 15.87
CA ASN A 8 13.42 -10.95 16.03
C ASN A 8 13.29 -9.85 14.97
N PHE A 9 12.74 -8.70 15.39
CA PHE A 9 12.61 -7.51 14.56
C PHE A 9 13.01 -6.26 15.35
N LYS A 10 14.25 -5.82 15.17
CA LYS A 10 14.85 -4.68 15.88
C LYS A 10 14.81 -4.88 17.40
N ASN A 11 14.05 -4.06 18.13
CA ASN A 11 13.89 -4.15 19.58
C ASN A 11 12.69 -5.02 20.00
N LEU A 12 11.97 -5.62 19.04
CA LEU A 12 10.87 -6.54 19.27
C LEU A 12 11.42 -7.96 19.15
N THR A 13 11.62 -8.63 20.29
CA THR A 13 12.11 -10.01 20.38
C THR A 13 11.04 -10.89 21.00
N SER A 14 10.69 -11.99 20.34
CA SER A 14 9.58 -12.88 20.71
C SER A 14 8.30 -12.09 21.06
N PHE A 15 8.01 -11.09 20.24
CA PHE A 15 6.89 -10.18 20.43
C PHE A 15 5.63 -10.76 19.81
N GLU A 16 4.51 -10.69 20.53
CA GLU A 16 3.21 -11.13 20.05
C GLU A 16 2.15 -10.08 20.39
N VAL A 17 1.30 -9.77 19.42
CA VAL A 17 0.19 -8.83 19.58
C VAL A 17 -1.01 -9.36 18.81
N ASP A 18 -2.19 -9.23 19.43
CA ASP A 18 -3.46 -9.51 18.78
C ASP A 18 -4.28 -8.22 18.68
N PHE A 19 -4.63 -7.88 17.45
CA PHE A 19 -5.49 -6.78 17.11
C PHE A 19 -6.94 -7.29 16.99
N SER A 20 -7.75 -7.01 18.01
CA SER A 20 -9.15 -7.44 18.10
C SER A 20 -10.02 -6.88 16.97
N LEU A 21 -10.91 -7.69 16.40
CA LEU A 21 -11.90 -7.23 15.41
C LEU A 21 -13.07 -6.44 16.02
N LYS A 22 -13.21 -6.40 17.36
CA LYS A 22 -14.35 -5.72 18.00
C LYS A 22 -14.33 -4.21 17.78
N SER A 23 -13.20 -3.65 17.37
CA SER A 23 -13.04 -2.23 17.06
C SER A 23 -12.35 -2.06 15.72
N GLU A 24 -12.93 -1.22 14.87
CA GLU A 24 -12.32 -0.79 13.61
C GLU A 24 -11.03 0.01 13.84
N ARG A 25 -10.88 0.62 15.02
CA ARG A 25 -9.77 1.50 15.38
C ARG A 25 -9.03 0.94 16.58
N GLN A 26 -7.71 0.87 16.47
CA GLN A 26 -6.85 0.37 17.54
C GLN A 26 -5.72 1.35 17.79
N VAL A 27 -5.46 1.61 19.06
CA VAL A 27 -4.49 2.62 19.48
C VAL A 27 -3.40 1.93 20.29
N ILE A 28 -2.16 2.05 19.83
CA ILE A 28 -0.99 1.56 20.53
C ILE A 28 -0.34 2.73 21.27
N ILE A 29 -0.38 2.71 22.61
CA ILE A 29 0.19 3.76 23.47
C ILE A 29 1.41 3.20 24.20
N GLY A 30 2.43 4.04 24.38
CA GLY A 30 3.64 3.65 25.12
C GLY A 30 4.69 4.76 25.10
N ARG A 31 5.74 4.62 25.91
CA ARG A 31 6.86 5.59 25.95
C ARG A 31 7.60 5.66 24.61
N ASN A 32 8.33 6.75 24.36
CA ASN A 32 9.18 6.84 23.17
C ASN A 32 10.28 5.78 23.20
N GLY A 33 10.63 5.22 22.04
CA GLY A 33 11.66 4.18 21.92
C GLY A 33 11.23 2.74 22.23
N VAL A 34 9.99 2.49 22.69
CA VAL A 34 9.53 1.13 23.05
C VAL A 34 9.20 0.23 21.86
N GLY A 35 9.34 0.71 20.61
CA GLY A 35 9.11 -0.09 19.40
C GLY A 35 7.74 0.06 18.74
N LYS A 36 6.90 1.03 19.14
CA LYS A 36 5.59 1.29 18.49
C LYS A 36 5.72 1.45 16.97
N SER A 37 6.68 2.26 16.51
CA SER A 37 6.95 2.45 15.09
C SER A 37 7.48 1.18 14.41
N ASN A 38 8.14 0.29 15.17
CA ASN A 38 8.65 -0.97 14.63
C ASN A 38 7.53 -1.98 14.37
N ILE A 39 6.43 -1.91 15.12
CA ILE A 39 5.22 -2.69 14.81
C ILE A 39 4.66 -2.26 13.45
N LEU A 40 4.43 -0.96 13.25
CA LEU A 40 3.94 -0.41 11.97
C LEU A 40 4.89 -0.76 10.81
N GLU A 41 6.19 -0.62 11.04
CA GLU A 41 7.21 -0.93 10.04
C GLU A 41 7.23 -2.42 9.68
N SER A 42 7.12 -3.32 10.66
CA SER A 42 7.06 -4.77 10.39
C SER A 42 5.87 -5.14 9.51
N ILE A 43 4.69 -4.56 9.78
CA ILE A 43 3.47 -4.81 9.00
C ILE A 43 3.64 -4.30 7.56
N ALA A 44 4.20 -3.10 7.39
CA ALA A 44 4.48 -2.54 6.06
C ALA A 44 5.44 -3.43 5.26
N TRP A 45 6.53 -3.92 5.89
CA TRP A 45 7.47 -4.84 5.23
C TRP A 45 6.82 -6.18 4.88
N ILE A 46 6.02 -6.76 5.78
CA ILE A 46 5.31 -8.02 5.52
C ILE A 46 4.43 -7.89 4.28
N PHE A 47 3.56 -6.88 4.22
CA PHE A 47 2.65 -6.72 3.07
C PHE A 47 3.39 -6.35 1.79
N ARG A 48 4.45 -5.53 1.87
CA ARG A 48 5.34 -5.25 0.73
C ARG A 48 5.95 -6.53 0.16
N ASP A 49 6.52 -7.37 1.03
CA ASP A 49 7.20 -8.61 0.62
C ASP A 49 6.19 -9.64 0.07
N LEU A 50 4.96 -9.69 0.62
CA LEU A 50 3.88 -10.53 0.11
C LEU A 50 3.42 -10.09 -1.28
N ASP A 51 3.16 -8.79 -1.45
CA ASP A 51 2.67 -8.24 -2.72
C ASP A 51 3.70 -8.37 -3.84
N LEU A 52 4.99 -8.14 -3.55
CA LEU A 52 6.08 -8.30 -4.52
C LEU A 52 6.53 -9.75 -4.72
N CYS A 53 5.91 -10.71 -4.03
CA CYS A 53 6.34 -12.12 -4.06
C CYS A 53 7.84 -12.30 -3.70
N GLU A 54 8.36 -11.48 -2.78
CA GLU A 54 9.75 -11.49 -2.31
C GLU A 54 9.86 -12.13 -0.91
N GLU A 55 10.95 -12.81 -0.61
CA GLU A 55 11.14 -13.40 0.72
C GLU A 55 11.54 -12.35 1.75
N SER A 56 10.98 -12.47 2.94
CA SER A 56 11.27 -11.55 4.05
C SER A 56 12.64 -11.83 4.67
N ASP A 57 13.21 -10.79 5.28
CA ASP A 57 14.49 -10.81 5.97
C ASP A 57 14.37 -11.00 7.49
N PHE A 58 13.16 -11.31 7.97
CA PHE A 58 12.90 -11.65 9.37
C PHE A 58 11.83 -12.73 9.48
N GLU A 59 11.81 -13.37 10.64
CA GLU A 59 10.84 -14.39 11.00
C GLU A 59 9.60 -13.74 11.62
N TYR A 60 8.43 -14.16 11.15
CA TYR A 60 7.15 -13.70 11.66
C TYR A 60 6.06 -14.75 11.46
N ALA A 61 4.99 -14.62 12.21
CA ALA A 61 3.70 -15.20 11.88
C ALA A 61 2.66 -14.09 11.89
N ILE A 62 1.88 -13.98 10.82
CA ILE A 62 0.76 -13.05 10.75
C ILE A 62 -0.51 -13.81 10.40
N LYS A 63 -1.60 -13.48 11.09
CA LYS A 63 -2.95 -13.92 10.77
C LYS A 63 -3.78 -12.68 10.53
N TYR A 64 -4.62 -12.66 9.52
CA TYR A 64 -5.48 -11.51 9.23
C TYR A 64 -6.73 -11.94 8.48
N ARG A 65 -7.82 -11.19 8.68
CA ARG A 65 -9.02 -11.32 7.85
C ARG A 65 -8.92 -10.34 6.69
N CYS A 66 -9.15 -10.82 5.47
CA CYS A 66 -9.20 -10.01 4.27
C CYS A 66 -10.39 -10.45 3.43
N ARG A 67 -11.38 -9.56 3.24
CA ARG A 67 -12.67 -9.90 2.63
C ARG A 67 -13.32 -11.07 3.39
N ASP A 68 -13.67 -12.13 2.68
CA ASP A 68 -14.23 -13.37 3.22
C ASP A 68 -13.15 -14.40 3.60
N HIS A 69 -11.87 -14.07 3.50
CA HIS A 69 -10.80 -15.04 3.79
C HIS A 69 -10.17 -14.76 5.15
N TYR A 70 -9.81 -15.84 5.86
CA TYR A 70 -8.90 -15.77 6.99
C TYR A 70 -7.55 -16.35 6.60
N VAL A 71 -6.53 -15.51 6.56
CA VAL A 71 -5.22 -15.84 6.00
C VAL A 71 -4.19 -15.94 7.11
N LYS A 72 -3.35 -16.97 7.07
CA LYS A 72 -2.21 -17.16 7.96
C LYS A 72 -0.94 -17.31 7.13
N VAL A 73 0.07 -16.51 7.44
CA VAL A 73 1.37 -16.57 6.79
C VAL A 73 2.45 -16.70 7.85
N ILE A 74 3.34 -17.69 7.66
CA ILE A 74 4.49 -17.90 8.53
C ILE A 74 5.75 -17.78 7.69
N SER A 75 6.65 -16.88 8.11
CA SER A 75 8.01 -16.73 7.60
C SER A 75 8.96 -17.37 8.61
N LYS A 76 9.53 -18.53 8.26
CA LYS A 76 10.41 -19.29 9.15
C LYS A 76 11.38 -20.17 8.35
N GLY A 77 12.58 -20.35 8.93
CA GLY A 77 13.61 -21.22 8.36
C GLY A 77 14.37 -20.56 7.22
N LYS A 78 15.67 -20.85 7.15
CA LYS A 78 16.58 -20.23 6.18
C LYS A 78 16.17 -20.60 4.75
N SER A 79 16.01 -19.59 3.91
CA SER A 79 15.88 -19.78 2.47
C SER A 79 17.24 -19.84 1.79
N SER A 80 17.33 -20.67 0.75
CA SER A 80 18.46 -20.75 -0.18
C SER A 80 18.17 -20.09 -1.52
N LYS A 81 16.98 -19.50 -1.72
CA LYS A 81 16.62 -18.83 -2.98
C LYS A 81 17.51 -17.59 -3.17
N LYS A 82 18.01 -17.41 -4.39
CA LYS A 82 18.65 -16.15 -4.78
C LYS A 82 17.60 -15.04 -4.88
N PRO A 83 17.93 -13.80 -4.50
CA PRO A 83 17.01 -12.68 -4.63
C PRO A 83 16.62 -12.48 -6.11
N ARG A 84 15.31 -12.29 -6.36
CA ARG A 84 14.75 -12.11 -7.71
C ARG A 84 15.13 -10.78 -8.37
N ARG A 85 15.42 -9.75 -7.57
CA ARG A 85 15.80 -8.40 -8.05
C ARG A 85 17.08 -7.94 -7.37
N LYS A 86 17.99 -7.32 -8.15
CA LYS A 86 19.09 -6.49 -7.64
C LYS A 86 18.50 -5.16 -7.17
N GLY A 87 17.92 -5.17 -5.97
CA GLY A 87 17.38 -3.97 -5.32
C GLY A 87 18.45 -3.23 -4.53
N THR A 88 18.07 -2.09 -3.94
CA THR A 88 18.85 -1.31 -2.96
C THR A 88 19.12 -2.07 -1.65
N ARG A 89 18.41 -3.19 -1.41
CA ARG A 89 18.61 -4.04 -0.23
C ARG A 89 19.92 -4.84 -0.33
N ARG A 90 20.66 -4.91 0.79
CA ARG A 90 21.97 -5.59 0.85
C ARG A 90 21.86 -7.05 0.38
N GLU A 91 22.72 -7.44 -0.56
CA GLU A 91 22.71 -8.76 -1.20
C GLU A 91 22.95 -9.93 -0.21
N ASN A 92 23.57 -9.66 0.95
CA ASN A 92 23.96 -10.67 1.95
C ASN A 92 22.98 -10.83 3.13
N ILE A 93 21.71 -10.43 2.97
CA ILE A 93 20.72 -10.55 4.05
C ILE A 93 20.11 -11.96 4.05
N GLN A 94 20.12 -12.63 5.21
CA GLN A 94 19.44 -13.91 5.42
C GLN A 94 17.93 -13.75 5.13
N ARG A 95 17.43 -14.57 4.21
CA ARG A 95 15.99 -14.64 3.89
C ARG A 95 15.31 -15.85 4.50
N PHE A 96 14.01 -15.76 4.68
CA PHE A 96 13.21 -16.80 5.31
C PHE A 96 12.14 -17.33 4.36
N LYS A 97 11.93 -18.65 4.37
CA LYS A 97 10.90 -19.29 3.56
C LYS A 97 9.53 -18.98 4.15
N ARG A 98 8.53 -18.80 3.28
CA ARG A 98 7.14 -18.57 3.67
C ARG A 98 6.26 -19.78 3.40
N SER A 99 5.33 -20.02 4.31
CA SER A 99 4.23 -20.96 4.19
C SER A 99 2.91 -20.22 4.42
N TYR A 100 1.86 -20.67 3.73
CA TYR A 100 0.59 -19.97 3.65
C TYR A 100 -0.55 -20.93 3.99
N TRP A 101 -1.54 -20.42 4.71
CA TRP A 101 -2.78 -21.13 4.99
C TRP A 101 -3.95 -20.18 4.84
N VAL A 102 -5.10 -20.74 4.46
CA VAL A 102 -6.33 -19.99 4.27
C VAL A 102 -7.51 -20.76 4.83
N ILE A 103 -8.48 -20.01 5.37
CA ILE A 103 -9.86 -20.43 5.54
C ILE A 103 -10.65 -19.58 4.54
N GLU A 104 -11.36 -20.25 3.62
CA GLU A 104 -11.99 -19.57 2.48
C GLU A 104 -13.20 -18.73 2.88
N ASN A 105 -13.89 -19.09 3.97
CA ASN A 105 -15.04 -18.37 4.49
C ASN A 105 -14.77 -17.89 5.92
N ALA A 106 -14.80 -16.57 6.12
CA ALA A 106 -14.46 -15.96 7.39
C ALA A 106 -15.60 -16.10 8.41
N ALA A 107 -16.84 -16.32 7.97
CA ALA A 107 -17.96 -16.62 8.85
C ALA A 107 -17.76 -17.96 9.58
N ASP A 108 -16.99 -18.89 8.99
CA ASP A 108 -16.70 -20.18 9.61
C ASP A 108 -15.89 -20.07 10.91
N ILE A 109 -15.32 -18.90 11.22
CA ILE A 109 -14.55 -18.68 12.46
C ILE A 109 -15.38 -17.99 13.56
N GLU A 110 -16.59 -17.54 13.25
CA GLU A 110 -17.45 -16.87 14.22
C GLU A 110 -17.78 -17.82 15.39
N ASP A 111 -17.66 -17.32 16.62
CA ASP A 111 -17.89 -18.03 17.88
C ASP A 111 -17.04 -19.28 18.15
N LYS A 112 -16.01 -19.57 17.33
CA LYS A 112 -15.08 -20.68 17.55
C LYS A 112 -13.91 -20.32 18.46
N SER A 113 -13.41 -21.31 19.20
CA SER A 113 -12.19 -21.17 20.00
C SER A 113 -10.96 -21.03 19.09
N ILE A 114 -9.86 -20.50 19.65
CA ILE A 114 -8.60 -20.36 18.90
C ILE A 114 -8.11 -21.72 18.39
N GLU A 115 -8.23 -22.78 19.20
CA GLU A 115 -7.82 -24.14 18.86
C GLU A 115 -8.67 -24.74 17.73
N GLU A 116 -9.95 -24.39 17.67
CA GLU A 116 -10.85 -24.81 16.60
C GLU A 116 -10.51 -24.10 15.29
N ILE A 117 -10.28 -22.79 15.35
CA ILE A 117 -9.87 -21.98 14.19
C ILE A 117 -8.54 -22.51 13.62
N GLU A 118 -7.58 -22.86 14.49
CA GLU A 118 -6.29 -23.40 14.04
C GLU A 118 -6.44 -24.71 13.22
N LYS A 119 -7.46 -25.52 13.48
CA LYS A 119 -7.71 -26.78 12.76
C LYS A 119 -8.37 -26.58 11.40
N LEU A 120 -9.03 -25.44 11.17
CA LEU A 120 -9.72 -25.13 9.92
C LEU A 120 -8.79 -24.65 8.82
N PHE A 121 -7.57 -24.24 9.16
CA PHE A 121 -6.61 -23.75 8.18
C PHE A 121 -6.19 -24.85 7.20
N VAL A 122 -6.38 -24.57 5.91
CA VAL A 122 -5.89 -25.43 4.83
C VAL A 122 -4.60 -24.83 4.28
N GLU A 123 -3.56 -25.66 4.13
CA GLU A 123 -2.28 -25.22 3.57
C GLU A 123 -2.42 -24.87 2.09
N LEU A 124 -1.85 -23.72 1.70
CA LEU A 124 -1.87 -23.19 0.36
C LEU A 124 -0.46 -23.15 -0.24
N LYS A 125 -0.31 -23.64 -1.47
CA LYS A 125 0.96 -23.59 -2.19
C LYS A 125 1.35 -22.14 -2.50
N GLU A 126 2.66 -21.82 -2.42
CA GLU A 126 3.19 -20.49 -2.73
C GLU A 126 2.80 -20.01 -4.14
N THR A 127 2.78 -20.90 -5.13
CA THR A 127 2.35 -20.57 -6.50
C THR A 127 0.90 -20.17 -6.58
N GLU A 128 0.03 -20.83 -5.81
CA GLU A 128 -1.40 -20.54 -5.77
C GLU A 128 -1.66 -19.22 -5.05
N PHE A 129 -1.00 -19.02 -3.91
CA PHE A 129 -1.06 -17.76 -3.16
C PHE A 129 -0.64 -16.58 -4.06
N ASN A 130 0.50 -16.69 -4.76
CA ASN A 130 0.98 -15.62 -5.63
C ASN A 130 0.01 -15.39 -6.81
N ARG A 131 -0.53 -16.45 -7.41
CA ARG A 131 -1.49 -16.35 -8.53
C ARG A 131 -2.75 -15.59 -8.14
N ARG A 132 -3.34 -15.88 -6.97
CA ARG A 132 -4.55 -15.19 -6.48
C ARG A 132 -4.32 -13.71 -6.19
N ASN A 133 -3.08 -13.33 -5.88
CA ASN A 133 -2.73 -11.97 -5.47
C ASN A 133 -2.19 -11.08 -6.58
N GLN A 134 -1.95 -11.63 -7.78
CA GLN A 134 -1.51 -10.84 -8.92
C GLN A 134 -2.70 -10.17 -9.62
N ALA A 135 -2.48 -8.93 -10.05
CA ALA A 135 -3.43 -8.23 -10.92
C ALA A 135 -3.47 -8.89 -12.30
N ILE A 136 -4.63 -8.86 -12.93
CA ILE A 136 -4.85 -9.32 -14.30
C ILE A 136 -5.31 -8.15 -15.17
N LYS A 137 -4.94 -8.17 -16.46
CA LYS A 137 -5.49 -7.22 -17.44
C LYS A 137 -6.92 -7.62 -17.79
N ASN A 138 -7.80 -6.62 -17.79
CA ASN A 138 -9.16 -6.76 -18.30
C ASN A 138 -9.22 -6.61 -19.82
N GLU A 139 -10.41 -6.83 -20.37
CA GLU A 139 -10.75 -6.55 -21.78
C GLU A 139 -10.48 -5.09 -22.19
N SER A 140 -10.46 -4.17 -21.24
CA SER A 140 -10.14 -2.75 -21.45
C SER A 140 -8.66 -2.40 -21.18
N ASP A 141 -7.77 -3.39 -21.12
CA ASP A 141 -6.33 -3.24 -20.81
C ASP A 141 -5.97 -2.62 -19.45
N VAL A 142 -6.97 -2.42 -18.58
CA VAL A 142 -6.77 -1.96 -17.19
C VAL A 142 -6.46 -3.15 -16.28
N TYR A 143 -5.45 -3.01 -15.42
CA TYR A 143 -5.14 -4.00 -14.39
C TYR A 143 -6.19 -3.97 -13.27
N GLN A 144 -6.70 -5.14 -12.88
CA GLN A 144 -7.57 -5.29 -11.71
C GLN A 144 -7.23 -6.53 -10.89
N PHE A 145 -7.63 -6.49 -9.62
CA PHE A 145 -7.54 -7.63 -8.72
C PHE A 145 -8.83 -8.45 -8.74
N ARG A 146 -8.71 -9.74 -8.44
CA ARG A 146 -9.85 -10.67 -8.32
C ARG A 146 -10.45 -10.61 -6.92
N ASP A 147 -11.72 -10.98 -6.80
CA ASP A 147 -12.40 -11.07 -5.49
C ASP A 147 -11.77 -12.13 -4.57
N GLU A 148 -11.17 -13.16 -5.15
CA GLU A 148 -10.41 -14.23 -4.48
C GLU A 148 -9.05 -13.76 -3.91
N ARG A 149 -8.72 -12.48 -4.05
CA ARG A 149 -7.45 -11.94 -3.57
C ARG A 149 -7.37 -12.07 -2.05
N LEU A 150 -6.26 -12.64 -1.59
CA LEU A 150 -5.98 -12.90 -0.18
C LEU A 150 -5.32 -11.71 0.51
N LEU A 151 -4.67 -10.82 -0.24
CA LEU A 151 -4.08 -9.57 0.26
C LEU A 151 -5.08 -8.40 0.23
N PRO A 152 -4.90 -7.38 1.09
CA PRO A 152 -5.60 -6.10 0.96
C PRO A 152 -5.36 -5.48 -0.41
N ASP A 153 -6.34 -4.75 -0.94
CA ASP A 153 -6.12 -4.03 -2.21
C ASP A 153 -5.10 -2.92 -2.08
N TYR A 154 -5.20 -2.21 -0.96
CA TYR A 154 -4.38 -1.05 -0.68
C TYR A 154 -3.89 -1.09 0.76
N VAL A 155 -2.61 -0.80 0.93
CA VAL A 155 -1.97 -0.55 2.23
C VAL A 155 -1.52 0.89 2.25
N PHE A 156 -2.17 1.68 3.10
CA PHE A 156 -1.86 3.09 3.30
C PHE A 156 -0.97 3.26 4.53
N GLY A 157 0.24 3.76 4.30
CA GLY A 157 1.17 4.16 5.35
C GLY A 157 1.05 5.65 5.64
N TYR A 158 0.85 6.02 6.90
CA TYR A 158 1.05 7.39 7.37
C TYR A 158 1.93 7.36 8.61
N TYR A 159 3.04 8.10 8.56
CA TYR A 159 3.95 8.25 9.67
C TYR A 159 4.37 9.71 9.76
N SER A 160 4.05 10.36 10.88
CA SER A 160 4.33 11.78 11.09
C SER A 160 5.82 12.07 11.30
N GLY A 161 6.61 11.07 11.71
CA GLY A 161 8.05 11.20 11.88
C GLY A 161 8.84 10.95 10.58
N ILE A 162 10.14 11.16 10.63
CA ILE A 162 11.06 10.80 9.55
C ILE A 162 11.56 9.38 9.83
N SER A 163 11.17 8.42 8.99
CA SER A 163 11.73 7.06 9.01
C SER A 163 12.07 6.61 7.60
N ALA A 164 13.35 6.72 7.23
CA ALA A 164 13.82 6.27 5.92
C ALA A 164 13.48 4.79 5.66
N ARG A 165 13.58 3.95 6.69
CA ARG A 165 13.24 2.52 6.59
C ARG A 165 11.77 2.24 6.43
N PHE A 166 10.91 3.02 7.09
CA PHE A 166 9.47 2.91 6.86
C PHE A 166 9.13 3.31 5.43
N ASN A 167 9.76 4.37 4.93
CA ASN A 167 9.57 4.84 3.56
C ASN A 167 10.04 3.80 2.53
N GLU A 168 11.18 3.15 2.78
CA GLU A 168 11.77 2.12 1.92
C GLU A 168 10.78 0.97 1.62
N ALA A 169 9.91 0.62 2.57
CA ALA A 169 8.86 -0.38 2.37
C ALA A 169 7.83 0.00 1.30
N PHE A 170 7.76 1.25 0.85
CA PHE A 170 6.82 1.73 -0.17
C PHE A 170 7.52 2.14 -1.49
N GLU A 171 8.85 2.30 -1.48
CA GLU A 171 9.61 2.84 -2.60
C GLU A 171 9.54 1.97 -3.86
N THR A 172 9.53 0.64 -3.71
CA THR A 172 9.46 -0.26 -4.87
C THR A 172 8.16 -0.06 -5.63
N HIS A 173 7.03 -0.02 -4.93
CA HIS A 173 5.71 0.20 -5.53
C HIS A 173 5.56 1.60 -6.10
N GLU A 174 6.10 2.62 -5.44
CA GLU A 174 6.10 4.00 -5.95
C GLU A 174 6.91 4.12 -7.25
N ARG A 175 8.11 3.52 -7.28
CA ARG A 175 8.99 3.55 -8.45
C ARG A 175 8.38 2.79 -9.63
N ASP A 176 7.90 1.56 -9.39
CA ASP A 176 7.34 0.72 -10.44
C ASP A 176 6.09 1.44 -11.02
N TYR A 177 5.19 1.96 -10.17
CA TYR A 177 4.05 2.78 -10.61
C TYR A 177 4.44 4.00 -11.45
N TYR A 178 5.48 4.74 -11.04
CA TYR A 178 5.95 5.91 -11.79
C TYR A 178 6.60 5.54 -13.13
N SER A 179 7.28 4.39 -13.21
CA SER A 179 7.83 3.86 -14.46
C SER A 179 6.70 3.54 -15.44
N ASP A 180 5.70 2.80 -14.98
CA ASP A 180 4.59 2.34 -15.82
C ASP A 180 3.77 3.53 -16.35
N GLN A 181 3.55 4.56 -15.52
CA GLN A 181 2.91 5.81 -15.95
C GLN A 181 3.68 6.56 -17.02
N LYS A 182 5.02 6.55 -16.97
CA LYS A 182 5.86 7.17 -18.01
C LYS A 182 5.77 6.43 -19.33
N ASP A 183 5.65 5.12 -19.26
CA ASP A 183 5.55 4.24 -20.42
C ASP A 183 4.14 4.24 -21.03
N GLY A 184 3.18 4.91 -20.38
CA GLY A 184 1.82 5.13 -20.87
C GLY A 184 0.87 3.97 -20.57
N GLU A 185 1.22 3.07 -19.64
CA GLU A 185 0.28 2.05 -19.18
C GLU A 185 -0.77 2.69 -18.25
N GLU A 186 -2.05 2.62 -18.62
CA GLU A 186 -3.17 3.01 -17.75
C GLU A 186 -3.34 2.00 -16.63
N MET A 187 -2.63 2.22 -15.52
CA MET A 187 -2.71 1.35 -14.35
C MET A 187 -3.78 1.76 -13.35
N SER A 188 -4.27 0.75 -12.62
CA SER A 188 -4.98 0.95 -11.35
C SER A 188 -4.09 1.65 -10.31
N LEU A 189 -4.72 2.18 -9.26
CA LEU A 189 -4.01 2.73 -8.10
C LEU A 189 -2.93 1.75 -7.57
N ARG A 190 -1.79 2.30 -7.14
CA ARG A 190 -0.72 1.50 -6.52
C ARG A 190 -1.18 0.83 -5.22
N THR A 191 -0.82 -0.43 -5.02
CA THR A 191 -1.21 -1.27 -3.85
C THR A 191 -0.60 -0.78 -2.54
N MET A 192 0.61 -0.23 -2.55
CA MET A 192 1.27 0.33 -1.37
C MET A 192 1.41 1.84 -1.56
N PHE A 193 0.79 2.62 -0.67
CA PHE A 193 0.81 4.09 -0.73
C PHE A 193 1.31 4.67 0.58
N LEU A 194 2.42 5.42 0.53
CA LEU A 194 2.89 6.23 1.64
C LEU A 194 2.39 7.67 1.50
N ALA A 195 1.67 8.16 2.51
CA ALA A 195 1.29 9.56 2.63
C ALA A 195 2.50 10.42 3.02
N LYS A 196 3.00 11.22 2.07
CA LYS A 196 4.09 12.18 2.25
C LYS A 196 3.55 13.58 2.57
N PRO A 197 4.35 14.46 3.22
CA PRO A 197 3.89 15.79 3.59
C PRO A 197 3.33 16.63 2.44
N HIS A 198 3.86 16.52 1.22
CA HIS A 198 3.32 17.27 0.07
C HIS A 198 1.93 16.81 -0.37
N HIS A 199 1.48 15.60 -0.01
CA HIS A 199 0.11 15.17 -0.32
C HIS A 199 -0.94 15.95 0.48
N SER A 200 -0.58 16.51 1.65
CA SER A 200 -1.53 17.26 2.48
C SER A 200 -2.03 18.54 1.80
N GLN A 201 -1.22 19.12 0.92
CA GLN A 201 -1.57 20.32 0.14
C GLN A 201 -2.77 20.06 -0.78
N PHE A 202 -2.99 18.81 -1.17
CA PHE A 202 -4.12 18.41 -2.02
C PHE A 202 -5.31 17.85 -1.23
N SER A 203 -5.19 17.68 0.09
CA SER A 203 -6.27 17.10 0.92
C SER A 203 -7.52 17.97 0.90
N LEU A 204 -7.37 19.30 1.03
CA LEU A 204 -8.50 20.23 0.92
C LEU A 204 -9.16 20.14 -0.46
N LEU A 205 -8.35 20.09 -1.52
CA LEU A 205 -8.84 19.98 -2.89
C LEU A 205 -9.60 18.67 -3.15
N SER A 206 -9.24 17.59 -2.44
CA SER A 206 -9.93 16.31 -2.59
C SER A 206 -11.39 16.36 -2.12
N PHE A 207 -11.72 17.22 -1.14
CA PHE A 207 -13.11 17.45 -0.74
C PHE A 207 -13.93 18.13 -1.85
N PHE A 208 -13.30 18.94 -2.70
CA PHE A 208 -13.98 19.57 -3.85
C PHE A 208 -14.00 18.70 -5.11
N ALA A 209 -13.34 17.52 -5.09
CA ALA A 209 -13.31 16.62 -6.24
C ALA A 209 -14.63 15.87 -6.44
N LYS A 210 -15.39 15.65 -5.36
CA LYS A 210 -16.75 15.11 -5.39
C LYS A 210 -17.70 16.22 -4.92
N GLN A 211 -18.75 16.47 -5.69
CA GLN A 211 -19.80 17.44 -5.30
C GLN A 211 -20.85 16.71 -4.46
N ASP A 212 -20.55 16.43 -3.19
CA ASP A 212 -21.49 15.81 -2.26
C ASP A 212 -21.89 16.74 -1.11
N GLU A 213 -23.17 16.68 -0.75
CA GLU A 213 -23.77 17.56 0.26
C GLU A 213 -23.17 17.34 1.66
N ALA A 214 -22.77 16.10 1.97
CA ALA A 214 -22.13 15.76 3.23
C ALA A 214 -20.75 16.43 3.37
N THR A 215 -19.92 16.40 2.33
CA THR A 215 -18.66 17.14 2.29
C THR A 215 -18.86 18.64 2.38
N ALA A 216 -19.81 19.22 1.63
CA ALA A 216 -20.09 20.66 1.68
C ALA A 216 -20.48 21.09 3.10
N LYS A 217 -21.35 20.31 3.75
CA LYS A 217 -21.74 20.53 5.15
C LYS A 217 -20.54 20.43 6.10
N PHE A 218 -19.72 19.39 5.98
CA PHE A 218 -18.53 19.22 6.81
C PHE A 218 -17.53 20.39 6.66
N LEU A 219 -17.30 20.85 5.43
CA LEU A 219 -16.42 21.98 5.15
C LEU A 219 -16.96 23.28 5.77
N LEU A 220 -18.27 23.50 5.73
CA LEU A 220 -18.91 24.65 6.36
C LEU A 220 -18.85 24.55 7.89
N ASP A 221 -19.28 23.43 8.46
CA ASP A 221 -19.45 23.26 9.90
C ASP A 221 -18.09 23.25 10.65
N GLU A 222 -17.06 22.62 10.09
CA GLU A 222 -15.76 22.44 10.76
C GLU A 222 -14.70 23.46 10.35
N PHE A 223 -14.78 24.02 9.14
CA PHE A 223 -13.75 24.91 8.58
C PHE A 223 -14.29 26.28 8.13
N ASP A 224 -15.61 26.50 8.18
CA ASP A 224 -16.27 27.72 7.68
C ASP A 224 -15.97 28.01 6.20
N ILE A 225 -15.90 26.94 5.40
CA ILE A 225 -15.63 27.02 3.96
C ILE A 225 -16.92 26.75 3.16
N GLU A 226 -17.49 27.81 2.60
CA GLU A 226 -18.69 27.71 1.74
C GLU A 226 -18.41 27.14 0.34
N SER A 227 -17.31 27.59 -0.29
CA SER A 227 -16.96 27.19 -1.65
C SER A 227 -15.49 27.46 -2.01
N LEU A 228 -15.00 26.78 -3.03
CA LEU A 228 -13.68 26.99 -3.62
C LEU A 228 -13.80 27.85 -4.88
N SER A 229 -13.22 29.05 -4.88
CA SER A 229 -13.32 29.97 -6.03
C SER A 229 -12.39 29.59 -7.20
N SER A 230 -11.10 29.37 -6.95
CA SER A 230 -10.15 28.93 -7.98
C SER A 230 -8.88 28.32 -7.38
N VAL A 231 -8.19 27.50 -8.16
CA VAL A 231 -6.89 26.90 -7.81
C VAL A 231 -5.95 27.12 -8.97
N LEU A 232 -4.76 27.66 -8.68
CA LEU A 232 -3.73 27.86 -9.69
C LEU A 232 -2.62 26.82 -9.53
N PHE A 233 -2.45 25.96 -10.52
CA PHE A 233 -1.32 25.04 -10.61
C PHE A 233 -0.22 25.65 -11.48
N THR A 234 0.94 25.93 -10.89
CA THR A 234 2.12 26.36 -11.65
C THR A 234 2.99 25.14 -11.99
N LEU A 235 2.86 24.65 -13.23
CA LEU A 235 3.70 23.57 -13.73
C LEU A 235 4.99 24.14 -14.32
N GLN A 236 6.12 23.54 -13.95
CA GLN A 236 7.40 23.84 -14.58
C GLN A 236 7.46 23.20 -15.97
N GLU A 237 8.05 23.92 -16.92
CA GLU A 237 8.19 23.43 -18.30
C GLU A 237 9.06 22.16 -18.31
N PRO A 238 8.63 21.06 -18.96
CA PRO A 238 9.43 19.84 -19.01
C PRO A 238 10.70 20.05 -19.86
N TYR A 239 11.83 19.50 -19.41
CA TYR A 239 13.14 19.67 -20.06
C TYR A 239 13.21 19.14 -21.51
N TRP A 240 12.25 18.30 -21.91
CA TRP A 240 12.15 17.69 -23.22
C TRP A 240 11.24 18.45 -24.20
N SER A 241 10.72 19.63 -23.83
CA SER A 241 10.00 20.51 -24.76
C SER A 241 10.97 21.01 -25.84
N SER A 242 10.80 20.55 -27.08
CA SER A 242 11.63 21.00 -28.20
C SER A 242 11.32 22.46 -28.57
N SER A 243 12.34 23.18 -29.03
CA SER A 243 12.23 24.57 -29.51
C SER A 243 11.20 24.78 -30.63
N THR A 244 10.89 23.73 -31.40
CA THR A 244 9.90 23.75 -32.49
C THR A 244 8.47 23.85 -31.96
N LYS A 245 8.11 23.12 -30.89
CA LYS A 245 6.80 23.26 -30.22
C LYS A 245 6.66 24.59 -29.47
N LYS A 246 7.78 25.19 -29.08
CA LYS A 246 7.89 26.52 -28.45
C LYS A 246 7.36 27.64 -29.36
N SER A 247 7.77 27.63 -30.64
CA SER A 247 7.34 28.60 -31.67
C SER A 247 5.84 28.52 -31.98
N GLU A 248 5.24 27.33 -31.97
CA GLU A 248 3.80 27.15 -32.20
C GLU A 248 2.93 27.58 -31.03
N LEU A 249 3.35 27.33 -29.78
CA LEU A 249 2.62 27.81 -28.59
C LEU A 249 2.71 29.33 -28.42
N GLU A 250 3.87 29.92 -28.71
CA GLU A 250 4.07 31.38 -28.65
C GLU A 250 3.18 32.13 -29.65
N LYS A 251 2.94 31.56 -30.84
CA LYS A 251 2.04 32.15 -31.85
C LYS A 251 0.55 32.09 -31.47
N GLN A 252 0.17 31.25 -30.51
CA GLN A 252 -1.25 31.06 -30.14
C GLN A 252 -1.74 31.99 -29.03
N ASN A 253 -0.91 32.89 -28.48
CA ASN A 253 -1.32 33.83 -27.43
C ASN A 253 -2.03 33.16 -26.23
N LYS A 254 -1.72 31.89 -25.97
CA LYS A 254 -2.28 31.14 -24.84
C LYS A 254 -1.43 31.43 -23.61
N ASP A 255 -2.09 31.90 -22.55
CA ASP A 255 -1.49 32.14 -21.24
C ASP A 255 -0.66 30.92 -20.80
N ARG A 256 0.64 31.14 -20.60
CA ARG A 256 1.64 30.09 -20.29
C ARG A 256 1.34 29.34 -19.00
N ARG A 257 0.42 29.85 -18.16
CA ARG A 257 -0.07 29.19 -16.95
C ARG A 257 -0.98 27.99 -17.23
N PHE A 258 -1.57 27.92 -18.43
CA PHE A 258 -2.48 26.84 -18.82
C PHE A 258 -1.82 25.99 -19.91
N LEU A 259 -1.10 24.95 -19.49
CA LEU A 259 -0.61 23.91 -20.41
C LEU A 259 -1.80 23.04 -20.86
N GLY A 260 -2.55 23.54 -21.84
CA GLY A 260 -3.57 22.79 -22.57
C GLY A 260 -2.90 21.82 -23.56
N GLY A 261 -2.38 20.72 -23.04
CA GLY A 261 -1.77 19.63 -23.80
C GLY A 261 -2.48 18.30 -23.61
N TRP A 262 -3.79 18.31 -23.36
CA TRP A 262 -4.58 17.08 -23.37
C TRP A 262 -4.83 16.69 -24.83
N ARG A 263 -4.20 15.61 -25.28
CA ARG A 263 -4.66 14.91 -26.49
C ARG A 263 -6.11 14.51 -26.22
N LYS A 264 -7.02 14.87 -27.13
CA LYS A 264 -8.35 14.28 -27.20
C LYS A 264 -8.20 12.75 -27.22
N CYS A 265 -8.81 12.06 -26.26
CA CYS A 265 -9.29 10.70 -26.47
C CYS A 265 -10.35 10.72 -27.58
#